data_AF-A0AAP5I8P5-F1
#
_entry.id   AF-A0AAP5I8P5-F1
#
_cell.length_a   1.000
_cell.length_b   1.000
_cell.length_c   1.000
_cell.angle_alpha   90.00
_cell.angle_beta   90.00
_cell.angle_gamma   90.00
#
_symmetry.space_group_name_H-M   'P 1'
#
loop_
_entity.id
_entity.type
_entity.pdbx_description
1 polymer ?
#
loop_
_entity_poly.entity_id
_entity_poly.type
_entity_poly.pdbx_seq_one_letter_code
_entity_poly.pdbx_strand_id
1 'polypeptide(L)' 'MPFKKNHEYRWKPNGEIALDKSPLCLKLDPVLKAQIKSIPDWQEKLRGVLPRLVSEWSELGDSSESELHD' A
#
# COMPACT_ATOMS: atom_id res chain seq x y z
N MET A 1 7.07 31.48 -10.54
CA MET A 1 8.12 31.31 -9.51
C MET A 1 9.14 30.30 -10.03
N PRO A 2 10.45 30.58 -9.99
CA PRO A 2 11.47 29.62 -10.41
C PRO A 2 11.58 28.46 -9.41
N PHE A 3 11.68 27.23 -9.93
CA PHE A 3 11.88 26.03 -9.11
C PHE A 3 13.23 26.10 -8.37
N LYS A 4 13.20 26.02 -7.04
CA LYS A 4 14.41 25.97 -6.20
C LYS A 4 14.73 24.51 -5.84
N LYS A 5 15.75 23.94 -6.49
CA LYS A 5 16.31 22.63 -6.12
C LYS A 5 16.87 22.75 -4.68
N ASN A 6 16.48 21.85 -3.77
CA ASN A 6 16.84 21.82 -2.33
C ASN A 6 16.14 22.86 -1.41
N HIS A 7 14.84 23.08 -1.56
CA HIS A 7 14.06 23.86 -0.59
C HIS A 7 13.99 23.17 0.78
N GLU A 8 14.06 23.93 1.89
CA GLU A 8 14.06 23.37 3.27
C GLU A 8 12.78 22.59 3.59
N TYR A 9 11.63 23.04 3.07
CA TYR A 9 10.34 22.35 3.20
C TYR A 9 10.11 21.28 2.12
N ARG A 10 11.16 20.84 1.41
CA ARG A 10 11.01 19.77 0.44
C ARG A 10 10.70 18.48 1.19
N TRP A 11 9.53 17.92 0.93
CA TRP A 11 9.15 16.60 1.42
C TRP A 11 10.24 15.58 1.06
N LYS A 12 10.82 14.95 2.09
CA LYS A 12 11.75 13.83 1.94
C LYS A 12 10.97 12.56 2.30
N PRO A 13 11.11 11.47 1.52
CA PRO A 13 10.56 10.19 1.94
C PRO A 13 11.23 9.79 3.27
N ASN A 14 10.43 9.41 4.26
CA ASN A 14 10.91 8.98 5.58
C ASN A 14 11.51 7.56 5.59
N GLY A 15 11.77 6.96 4.43
CA GLY A 15 12.25 5.57 4.30
C GLY A 15 13.32 5.38 3.23
N GLU A 16 13.97 4.21 3.27
CA GLU A 16 15.07 3.83 2.37
C GLU A 16 14.64 3.62 0.91
N ILE A 17 13.36 3.30 0.69
CA ILE A 17 12.79 3.02 -0.63
C ILE A 17 11.79 4.11 -0.99
N ALA A 18 11.95 4.68 -2.19
CA ALA A 18 10.99 5.63 -2.73
C ALA A 18 9.65 4.92 -3.01
N LEU A 19 8.55 5.51 -2.56
CA LEU A 19 7.21 5.02 -2.88
C LEU A 19 6.94 5.16 -4.39
N ASP A 20 6.12 4.25 -4.93
CA ASP A 20 5.68 4.34 -6.32
C ASP A 20 4.96 5.66 -6.58
N LYS A 21 5.13 6.20 -7.79
CA LYS A 21 4.53 7.49 -8.20
C LYS A 21 3.02 7.37 -8.43
N SER A 22 2.54 6.16 -8.74
CA SER A 22 1.15 5.87 -9.02
C SER A 22 0.49 5.32 -7.75
N PRO A 23 -0.53 5.99 -7.19
CA PRO A 23 -1.20 5.51 -6.00
C PRO A 23 -2.06 4.27 -6.32
N LEU A 24 -2.09 3.31 -5.39
CA LEU A 24 -3.06 2.23 -5.42
C LEU A 24 -4.46 2.77 -5.10
N CYS A 25 -5.36 2.73 -6.08
CA CYS A 25 -6.74 3.20 -5.93
C CYS A 25 -7.68 2.03 -5.62
N LEU A 26 -8.34 2.05 -4.45
CA LEU A 26 -9.32 1.04 -4.04
C LEU A 26 -10.71 1.67 -3.90
N LYS A 27 -11.73 0.99 -4.44
CA LYS A 27 -13.13 1.31 -4.15
C LYS A 27 -13.52 0.61 -2.85
N LEU A 28 -13.97 1.39 -1.88
CA LEU A 28 -14.34 0.92 -0.55
C LEU A 28 -15.74 1.41 -0.19
N ASP A 29 -16.38 0.71 0.73
CA ASP A 29 -17.58 1.21 1.40
C ASP A 29 -17.30 2.59 2.05
N PRO A 30 -18.22 3.57 1.96
CA PRO A 30 -18.01 4.92 2.49
C PRO A 30 -17.71 4.96 3.99
N VAL A 31 -18.32 4.08 4.79
CA VAL A 31 -18.13 4.01 6.24
C VAL A 31 -16.73 3.50 6.54
N LEU A 32 -16.32 2.41 5.88
CA LEU A 32 -14.98 1.86 6.03
C LEU A 32 -13.90 2.86 5.61
N LYS A 33 -14.12 3.57 4.48
CA LYS A 33 -13.21 4.63 4.02
C LYS A 33 -13.07 5.74 5.06
N ALA A 34 -14.16 6.15 5.70
CA ALA A 34 -14.13 7.18 6.75
C ALA A 34 -13.37 6.69 7.99
N GLN A 35 -13.60 5.44 8.41
CA GLN A 35 -12.90 4.82 9.54
C GLN A 35 -11.39 4.69 9.30
N ILE A 36 -10.97 4.28 8.10
CA ILE A 36 -9.54 4.21 7.76
C ILE A 36 -8.91 5.60 7.84
N LYS A 37 -9.59 6.61 7.27
CA LYS A 37 -9.08 7.99 7.23
C LYS A 37 -9.06 8.68 8.59
N SER A 38 -9.84 8.23 9.57
CA SER A 38 -9.82 8.79 10.92
C SER A 38 -8.63 8.30 11.75
N ILE A 39 -7.93 7.24 11.31
CA ILE A 39 -6.76 6.69 12.00
C ILE A 39 -5.53 7.56 11.65
N PRO A 40 -4.78 8.07 12.66
CA PRO A 40 -3.50 8.74 12.43
C PRO A 40 -2.50 7.80 11.75
N ASP A 41 -1.77 8.34 10.76
CA ASP A 41 -0.75 7.62 9.98
C ASP A 41 -1.27 6.34 9.31
N TRP A 42 -2.56 6.31 8.96
CA TRP A 42 -3.22 5.14 8.36
C TRP A 42 -2.50 4.61 7.12
N GLN A 43 -1.88 5.48 6.32
CA GLN A 43 -1.13 5.08 5.13
C GLN A 43 0.12 4.27 5.50
N GLU A 44 0.86 4.67 6.52
CA GLU A 44 2.05 3.94 6.97
C GLU A 44 1.66 2.61 7.59
N LYS A 45 0.59 2.59 8.39
CA LYS A 45 0.04 1.36 8.96
C LYS A 45 -0.39 0.36 7.86
N LEU A 46 -1.11 0.83 6.85
CA LEU A 46 -1.48 -0.02 5.71
C LEU A 46 -0.23 -0.52 4.96
N ARG A 47 0.76 0.33 4.72
CA ARG A 47 2.02 -0.09 4.08
C ARG A 47 2.75 -1.18 4.87
N GLY A 48 2.68 -1.16 6.20
CA GLY A 48 3.26 -2.22 7.04
C GLY A 48 2.48 -3.55 6.99
N VAL A 49 1.16 -3.49 6.82
CA VAL A 49 0.30 -4.68 6.82
C VAL A 49 0.17 -5.33 5.44
N LEU A 50 0.20 -4.53 4.36
CA LEU A 50 0.01 -5.00 2.98
C LEU A 50 0.98 -6.13 2.56
N PRO A 51 2.29 -6.09 2.87
CA PRO A 51 3.22 -7.17 2.51
C PRO A 51 2.77 -8.52 3.08
N ARG A 52 2.35 -8.53 4.35
CA ARG A 52 1.84 -9.73 5.01
C ARG A 52 0.56 -10.24 4.34
N LEU A 53 -0.39 -9.36 4.04
CA LEU A 53 -1.63 -9.74 3.35
C LEU A 53 -1.36 -10.34 1.96
N VAL A 54 -0.41 -9.76 1.22
CA VAL A 54 -0.02 -10.26 -0.11
C VAL A 54 0.61 -11.65 0.01
N SER A 55 1.49 -11.88 0.99
CA SER A 55 2.05 -13.21 1.26
C SER A 55 0.95 -14.24 1.56
N GLU A 56 0.03 -13.91 2.48
CA GLU A 56 -1.09 -14.79 2.84
C GLU A 56 -1.98 -15.14 1.63
N TRP A 57 -2.28 -14.16 0.77
CA TRP A 57 -3.10 -14.39 -0.44
C TRP A 57 -2.37 -15.14 -1.54
N SER A 58 -1.05 -14.98 -1.64
CA SER A 58 -0.24 -15.70 -2.62
C SER A 58 -0.13 -17.18 -2.27
N GLU A 59 -0.02 -17.53 -0.99
CA GLU A 59 0.04 -18.92 -0.52
C GLU A 59 -1.29 -19.66 -0.68
N LEU A 60 -2.42 -18.95 -0.59
CA LEU A 60 -3.75 -19.49 -0.85
C LEU A 60 -4.02 -19.79 -2.33
N GLY A 61 -3.19 -19.24 -3.24
CA GLY A 61 -3.33 -19.43 -4.69
C GLY A 61 -2.75 -20.74 -5.24
N ASP A 62 -1.92 -21.45 -4.47
CA ASP A 62 -1.15 -22.60 -4.96
C ASP A 62 -1.78 -23.98 -4.64
N SER A 63 -2.95 -23.99 -3.97
CA SER A 63 -3.62 -25.24 -3.56
C SER A 63 -4.74 -25.72 -4.49
N SER A 64 -4.93 -25.09 -5.66
CA SER A 64 -6.05 -25.42 -6.58
C SER A 64 -5.63 -26.08 -7.90
N GLU A 65 -4.35 -26.42 -8.10
CA GLU A 65 -3.87 -27.01 -9.35
C GLU A 65 -3.19 -28.37 -9.12
N SER A 66 -3.91 -29.31 -8.49
CA SER A 66 -3.49 -30.72 -8.42
C SER A 66 -4.68 -31.68 -8.32
N GLU A 67 -5.63 -31.58 -9.25
CA GLU A 67 -6.57 -32.67 -9.57
C GLU A 67 -6.78 -32.70 -11.09
N LEU A 68 -5.78 -33.21 -11.83
CA LEU A 68 -5.96 -33.73 -13.19
C LEU A 68 -4.74 -34.55 -13.62
N HIS A 69 -4.60 -35.73 -13.03
CA HIS A 69 -4.03 -36.90 -13.71
C HIS A 69 -4.39 -38.19 -12.96
N ASP A 70 -5.40 -38.89 -13.46
CA ASP A 70 -5.43 -40.36 -13.59
C ASP A 70 -6.41 -40.72 -14.71
#